data_AF-A0A9D8G6X1-F1
#
_entry.id   AF-A0A9D8G6X1-F1
#
_cell.length_a   1.000
_cell.length_b   1.000
_cell.length_c   1.000
_cell.angle_alpha   90.00
_cell.angle_beta   90.00
_cell.angle_gamma   90.00
#
_symmetry.space_group_name_H-M   'P 1'
#
loop_
_entity.id
_entity.type
_entity.pdbx_description
1 polymer ?
#
loop_
_entity_poly.entity_id
_entity_poly.type
_entity_poly.pdbx_seq_one_letter_code
_entity_poly.pdbx_strand_id
1 'polypeptide(L)'
;HLGFGKYANVVTHEQMEQMARSGRIVRPSDGRPARSVAFVQCAGSRDPNHLPYCSTVCCMNSLKQALYVREKNPESTVYIFYKDMRTPGLYEGFYGRVQEDEGVFLTKGEVIAISEEGDKRLRLQVNNALLGENIEVKADLVALATGMAPSTLDSQILHLAYRLGGDLPVDKYGFPNSHFICFPYETRRTGIYAAGCVRQPMDTAASARDAAGAALKAIQCIEMTARGATVHPRANDLSYPDFYLKRCTQCKRCTEECPFGTLNEDVKGTPEPNPTRCRRCGICLGACPERIVNFATFSVEMISAMIKAVEVPDETEEKPRVLALVCENDAYPAFDLAGMNRLGYDPNVRIIPVRCLGSINVVWIKDALSRGFDGILMIGCKYGDDYQCHFIKGSELMNTRSDNIREALTSMVLESERVRLEQLALDEYHRIPGLIAEFMETIRAVGFNPFKGM
;
A
#
# COMPACT_ATOMS: atom_id res chain seq x y z
N HIS A 1 25.69 -17.82 4.40
CA HIS A 1 26.82 -17.87 3.44
C HIS A 1 27.86 -16.77 3.70
N LEU A 2 27.48 -15.60 4.22
CA LEU A 2 28.39 -14.47 4.48
C LEU A 2 29.29 -14.59 5.73
N GLY A 3 29.29 -15.73 6.44
CA GLY A 3 30.26 -15.98 7.52
C GLY A 3 30.09 -15.19 8.82
N PHE A 4 29.04 -14.36 8.97
CA PHE A 4 28.73 -13.67 10.24
C PHE A 4 28.49 -14.67 11.38
N GLY A 5 29.04 -14.37 12.57
CA GLY A 5 29.01 -15.27 13.73
C GLY A 5 29.96 -16.47 13.65
N LYS A 6 30.44 -16.85 12.46
CA LYS A 6 31.42 -17.93 12.25
C LYS A 6 32.85 -17.40 12.24
N TYR A 7 33.09 -16.28 11.55
CA TYR A 7 34.42 -15.66 11.44
C TYR A 7 34.44 -14.35 12.21
N ALA A 8 35.41 -14.18 13.11
CA ALA A 8 35.50 -13.01 13.98
C ALA A 8 35.68 -11.69 13.19
N ASN A 9 36.33 -11.76 12.02
CA ASN A 9 36.58 -10.59 11.17
C ASN A 9 35.42 -10.22 10.23
N VAL A 10 34.28 -10.92 10.31
CA VAL A 10 33.04 -10.52 9.62
C VAL A 10 32.16 -9.78 10.62
N VAL A 11 31.94 -8.50 10.37
CA VAL A 11 31.18 -7.60 11.25
C VAL A 11 30.01 -6.97 10.52
N THR A 12 29.01 -6.49 11.26
CA THR A 12 27.95 -5.64 10.68
C THR A 12 28.44 -4.21 10.50
N HIS A 13 27.78 -3.46 9.62
CA HIS A 13 28.02 -2.02 9.48
C HIS A 13 27.81 -1.25 10.80
N GLU A 14 26.92 -1.72 11.69
CA GLU A 14 26.73 -1.14 13.03
C GLU A 14 27.94 -1.39 13.94
N GLN A 15 28.46 -2.62 13.98
CA GLN A 15 29.70 -2.93 14.70
C GLN A 15 30.87 -2.09 14.16
N MET A 16 30.91 -1.83 12.85
CA MET A 16 31.89 -0.94 12.25
C MET A 16 31.71 0.53 12.71
N GLU A 17 30.49 1.04 12.88
CA GLU A 17 30.27 2.36 13.51
C GLU A 17 30.81 2.40 14.94
N GLN A 18 30.61 1.35 15.72
CA GLN A 18 31.14 1.26 17.09
C GLN A 18 32.68 1.27 17.10
N MET A 19 33.31 0.53 16.17
CA MET A 19 34.77 0.58 15.96
C MET A 19 35.25 1.98 15.58
N ALA A 20 34.60 2.60 14.59
CA ALA A 20 34.93 3.95 14.13
C ALA A 20 34.86 4.96 15.29
N ARG A 21 33.78 4.92 16.08
CA ARG A 21 33.56 5.75 17.28
C ARG A 21 34.64 5.55 18.34
N SER A 22 35.14 4.33 18.51
CA SER A 22 36.23 4.02 19.45
C SER A 22 37.62 4.50 18.96
N GLY A 23 37.69 5.08 17.76
CA GLY A 23 38.95 5.52 17.16
C GLY A 23 39.75 4.41 16.48
N ARG A 24 39.37 3.12 16.60
CA ARG A 24 40.16 1.99 16.09
C ARG A 24 39.36 1.11 15.13
N ILE A 25 39.78 1.04 13.87
CA ILE A 25 39.27 0.06 12.88
C ILE A 25 40.30 -1.07 12.80
N VAL A 26 40.04 -2.12 13.56
CA VAL A 26 40.95 -3.27 13.75
C VAL A 26 40.21 -4.57 13.49
N ARG A 27 40.97 -5.62 13.23
CA ARG A 27 40.48 -6.99 13.11
C ARG A 27 40.05 -7.51 14.50
N PRO A 28 38.78 -7.90 14.72
CA PRO A 28 38.36 -8.48 15.99
C PRO A 28 39.13 -9.74 16.40
N SER A 29 39.67 -10.51 15.45
CA SER A 29 40.38 -11.76 15.74
C SER A 29 41.69 -11.57 16.51
N ASP A 30 42.43 -10.50 16.23
CA ASP A 30 43.82 -10.33 16.68
C ASP A 30 44.20 -8.88 17.05
N GLY A 31 43.28 -7.92 16.91
CA GLY A 31 43.49 -6.51 17.24
C GLY A 31 44.40 -5.76 16.26
N ARG A 32 44.87 -6.37 15.17
CA ARG A 32 45.73 -5.69 14.19
C ARG A 32 44.93 -4.69 13.35
N PRO A 33 45.56 -3.61 12.83
CA PRO A 33 44.90 -2.68 11.92
C PRO A 33 44.32 -3.38 10.69
N ALA A 34 43.07 -3.07 10.33
CA ALA A 34 42.47 -3.55 9.10
C ALA A 34 42.91 -2.65 7.93
N ARG A 35 43.83 -3.14 7.09
CA ARG A 35 44.37 -2.39 5.94
C ARG A 35 43.56 -2.64 4.67
N SER A 36 42.91 -3.80 4.56
CA SER A 36 41.99 -4.13 3.49
C SER A 36 40.59 -4.40 4.05
N VAL A 37 39.60 -3.60 3.66
CA VAL A 37 38.22 -3.70 4.16
C VAL A 37 37.26 -3.92 3.00
N ALA A 38 36.42 -4.96 3.10
CA ALA A 38 35.41 -5.26 2.10
C ALA A 38 34.00 -5.01 2.64
N PHE A 39 33.20 -4.20 1.94
CA PHE A 39 31.80 -3.97 2.21
C PHE A 39 30.93 -4.83 1.30
N VAL A 40 30.01 -5.58 1.90
CA VAL A 40 29.04 -6.39 1.18
C VAL A 40 27.68 -5.69 1.26
N GLN A 41 27.25 -5.09 0.14
CA GLN A 41 25.94 -4.46 0.07
C GLN A 41 24.81 -5.49 0.11
N CYS A 42 23.62 -5.00 0.50
CA CYS A 42 22.40 -5.80 0.49
C CYS A 42 22.53 -7.09 1.32
N ALA A 43 23.31 -7.09 2.41
CA ALA A 43 23.48 -8.26 3.26
C ALA A 43 22.15 -8.58 3.97
N GLY A 44 21.38 -9.52 3.40
CA GLY A 44 20.03 -9.87 3.85
C GLY A 44 18.92 -8.95 3.33
N SER A 45 19.22 -7.95 2.50
CA SER A 45 18.21 -7.10 1.83
C SER A 45 18.14 -7.41 0.34
N ARG A 46 16.98 -7.16 -0.28
CA ARG A 46 16.71 -7.55 -1.69
C ARG A 46 16.98 -9.04 -1.91
N ASP A 47 16.60 -9.84 -0.91
CA ASP A 47 16.64 -11.30 -0.91
C ASP A 47 15.20 -11.80 -0.76
N PRO A 48 14.63 -12.46 -1.79
CA PRO A 48 13.27 -13.02 -1.72
C PRO A 48 13.04 -13.97 -0.55
N ASN A 49 14.10 -14.60 -0.03
CA ASN A 49 14.03 -15.56 1.08
C ASN A 49 14.34 -14.93 2.45
N HIS A 50 14.62 -13.62 2.52
CA HIS A 50 14.88 -12.94 3.80
C HIS A 50 14.16 -11.58 3.88
N LEU A 51 14.82 -10.46 3.52
CA LEU A 51 14.14 -9.17 3.38
C LEU A 51 13.98 -8.85 1.88
N PRO A 52 12.77 -8.99 1.31
CA PRO A 52 12.54 -8.85 -0.14
C PRO A 52 12.57 -7.40 -0.64
N TYR A 53 12.93 -6.44 0.22
CA TYR A 53 12.91 -5.01 -0.06
C TYR A 53 14.30 -4.37 0.14
N CYS A 54 14.44 -3.14 -0.34
CA CYS A 54 15.64 -2.33 -0.14
C CYS A 54 15.55 -1.58 1.19
N SER A 55 16.65 -1.56 1.94
CA SER A 55 16.72 -0.89 3.25
C SER A 55 17.18 0.58 3.19
N THR A 56 17.20 1.19 1.99
CA THR A 56 17.46 2.62 1.71
C THR A 56 18.86 3.15 2.08
N VAL A 57 19.38 2.86 3.27
CA VAL A 57 20.56 3.54 3.85
C VAL A 57 21.88 2.80 3.65
N CYS A 58 21.84 1.51 3.31
CA CYS A 58 23.02 0.62 3.30
C CYS A 58 24.14 1.14 2.39
N CYS A 59 23.79 1.60 1.18
CA CYS A 59 24.74 2.16 0.22
C CYS A 59 25.47 3.38 0.78
N MET A 60 24.72 4.36 1.29
CA MET A 60 25.27 5.58 1.86
C MET A 60 26.13 5.32 3.09
N ASN A 61 25.70 4.40 3.97
CA ASN A 61 26.47 4.03 5.15
C ASN A 61 27.82 3.43 4.78
N SER A 62 27.88 2.53 3.80
CA SER A 62 29.16 1.95 3.39
C SER A 62 30.07 2.95 2.67
N LEU A 63 29.54 3.86 1.85
CA LEU A 63 30.33 4.93 1.23
C LEU A 63 30.96 5.83 2.31
N LYS A 64 30.19 6.20 3.34
CA LYS A 64 30.68 6.95 4.50
C LYS A 64 31.74 6.18 5.28
N GLN A 65 31.48 4.90 5.57
CA GLN A 65 32.41 4.05 6.32
C GLN A 65 33.69 3.74 5.54
N ALA A 66 33.64 3.70 4.20
CA ALA A 66 34.81 3.59 3.35
C ALA A 66 35.77 4.78 3.59
N LEU A 67 35.23 6.01 3.64
CA LEU A 67 36.02 7.19 3.95
C LEU A 67 36.64 7.13 5.35
N TYR A 68 35.94 6.60 6.37
CA TYR A 68 36.54 6.42 7.71
C TYR A 68 37.81 5.55 7.68
N VAL A 69 37.85 4.54 6.80
CA VAL A 69 39.01 3.67 6.63
C VAL A 69 40.15 4.45 5.96
N ARG A 70 39.83 5.19 4.89
CA ARG A 70 40.79 5.97 4.09
C ARG A 70 41.37 7.16 4.85
N GLU A 71 40.54 7.88 5.61
CA GLU A 71 40.95 9.01 6.45
C GLU A 71 41.90 8.57 7.59
N LYS A 72 41.68 7.38 8.16
CA LYS A 72 42.56 6.84 9.20
C LYS A 72 43.88 6.29 8.64
N ASN A 73 43.84 5.76 7.43
CA ASN A 73 45.02 5.25 6.75
C ASN A 73 44.89 5.39 5.22
N PRO A 74 45.55 6.41 4.62
CA PRO A 74 45.55 6.64 3.17
C PRO A 74 46.20 5.53 2.33
N GLU A 75 46.81 4.53 2.96
CA GLU A 75 47.33 3.32 2.28
C GLU A 75 46.35 2.13 2.34
N SER A 76 45.21 2.26 3.03
CA SER A 76 44.25 1.17 3.16
C SER A 76 43.41 0.97 1.91
N THR A 77 43.17 -0.26 1.50
CA THR A 77 42.29 -0.57 0.37
C THR A 77 40.87 -0.86 0.84
N VAL A 78 39.88 -0.26 0.19
CA VAL A 78 38.47 -0.52 0.43
C VAL A 78 37.84 -1.15 -0.80
N TYR A 79 37.07 -2.21 -0.62
CA TYR A 79 36.28 -2.85 -1.68
C TYR A 79 34.80 -2.74 -1.35
N ILE A 80 33.96 -2.34 -2.29
CA ILE A 80 32.50 -2.30 -2.13
C ILE A 80 31.85 -3.16 -3.22
N PHE A 81 31.21 -4.25 -2.80
CA PHE A 81 30.48 -5.17 -3.68
C PHE A 81 28.99 -4.87 -3.64
N TYR A 82 28.37 -4.60 -4.79
CA TYR A 82 26.97 -4.18 -4.85
C TYR A 82 26.21 -4.74 -6.05
N LYS A 83 24.88 -4.85 -5.93
CA LYS A 83 23.98 -5.11 -7.08
C LYS A 83 23.73 -3.81 -7.84
N ASP A 84 23.21 -2.83 -7.11
CA ASP A 84 23.01 -1.45 -7.57
C ASP A 84 23.43 -0.49 -6.45
N MET A 85 24.07 0.63 -6.83
CA MET A 85 24.33 1.72 -5.91
C MET A 85 23.09 2.63 -5.89
N ARG A 86 22.51 2.87 -4.72
CA ARG A 86 21.29 3.67 -4.56
C ARG A 86 21.57 4.94 -3.77
N THR A 87 21.87 6.02 -4.49
CA THR A 87 22.27 7.33 -3.97
C THR A 87 21.37 8.45 -4.52
N PRO A 88 20.07 8.46 -4.16
CA PRO A 88 19.09 9.35 -4.80
C PRO A 88 19.36 10.83 -4.51
N GLY A 89 19.09 11.68 -5.50
CA GLY A 89 19.13 13.14 -5.36
C GLY A 89 20.53 13.66 -5.09
N LEU A 90 20.68 14.49 -4.05
CA LEU A 90 21.95 15.15 -3.71
C LEU A 90 23.05 14.16 -3.27
N TYR A 91 22.67 12.93 -2.89
CA TYR A 91 23.62 11.90 -2.49
C TYR A 91 24.51 11.40 -3.63
N GLU A 92 24.12 11.62 -4.88
CA GLU A 92 24.94 11.25 -6.04
C GLU A 92 26.28 11.99 -6.05
N GLY A 93 26.32 13.25 -5.63
CA GLY A 93 27.56 14.01 -5.52
C GLY A 93 28.51 13.44 -4.45
N PHE A 94 27.97 12.83 -3.38
CA PHE A 94 28.78 12.13 -2.39
C PHE A 94 29.33 10.82 -2.95
N TYR A 95 28.51 10.08 -3.71
CA TYR A 95 28.97 8.89 -4.42
C TYR A 95 30.13 9.21 -5.37
N GLY A 96 29.98 10.23 -6.22
CA GLY A 96 31.04 10.68 -7.15
C GLY A 96 32.35 11.01 -6.43
N ARG A 97 32.29 11.75 -5.31
CA ARG A 97 33.48 12.06 -4.50
C ARG A 97 34.19 10.81 -3.97
N VAL A 98 33.43 9.79 -3.55
CA VAL A 98 34.03 8.55 -3.05
C VAL A 98 34.69 7.74 -4.19
N GLN A 99 34.20 7.88 -5.43
CA GLN A 99 34.83 7.25 -6.60
C GLN A 99 36.16 7.90 -7.00
N GLU A 100 36.40 9.16 -6.58
CA GLU A 100 37.66 9.87 -6.85
C GLU A 100 38.81 9.40 -5.93
N ASP A 101 38.52 8.66 -4.86
CA ASP A 101 39.55 8.10 -3.98
C ASP A 101 40.17 6.83 -4.59
N GLU A 102 41.45 6.89 -4.95
CA GLU A 102 42.21 5.80 -5.58
C GLU A 102 42.26 4.51 -4.75
N GLY A 103 42.02 4.58 -3.43
CA GLY A 103 41.98 3.42 -2.55
C GLY A 103 40.61 2.77 -2.41
N VAL A 104 39.57 3.29 -3.08
CA VAL A 104 38.20 2.76 -3.03
C VAL A 104 37.83 2.08 -4.35
N PHE A 105 37.66 0.77 -4.29
CA PHE A 105 37.27 -0.06 -5.42
C PHE A 105 35.80 -0.44 -5.31
N LEU A 106 35.02 -0.05 -6.31
CA LEU A 106 33.60 -0.38 -6.39
C LEU A 106 33.38 -1.33 -7.56
N THR A 107 32.75 -2.47 -7.29
CA THR A 107 32.40 -3.42 -8.36
C THR A 107 30.98 -3.93 -8.18
N LYS A 108 30.26 -4.03 -9.31
CA LYS A 108 29.01 -4.78 -9.30
C LYS A 108 29.35 -6.25 -9.12
N GLY A 109 28.61 -6.93 -8.25
CA GLY A 109 28.80 -8.34 -7.98
C GLY A 109 28.09 -8.79 -6.72
N GLU A 110 27.83 -10.09 -6.64
CA GLU A 110 27.19 -10.72 -5.49
C GLU A 110 28.17 -11.68 -4.82
N VAL A 111 28.38 -11.48 -3.51
CA VAL A 111 29.27 -12.32 -2.71
C VAL A 111 28.55 -13.63 -2.39
N ILE A 112 29.00 -14.72 -2.99
CA ILE A 112 28.36 -16.05 -2.85
C ILE A 112 28.90 -16.83 -1.66
N ALA A 113 30.17 -16.60 -1.28
CA ALA A 113 30.80 -17.28 -0.16
C ALA A 113 31.91 -16.43 0.47
N ILE A 114 32.07 -16.59 1.78
CA ILE A 114 33.20 -16.05 2.54
C ILE A 114 33.87 -17.21 3.29
N SER A 115 35.19 -17.29 3.22
CA SER A 115 36.02 -18.24 3.97
C SER A 115 37.18 -17.53 4.68
N GLU A 116 37.70 -18.16 5.74
CA GLU A 116 38.84 -17.64 6.51
C GLU A 116 40.11 -18.41 6.15
N GLU A 117 41.22 -17.69 5.93
CA GLU A 117 42.55 -18.25 5.67
C GLU A 117 43.34 -18.47 6.97
N GLY A 118 44.47 -19.18 6.88
CA GLY A 118 45.32 -19.48 8.04
C GLY A 118 45.85 -18.25 8.78
N ASP A 119 46.00 -17.11 8.10
CA ASP A 119 46.42 -15.82 8.67
C ASP A 119 45.24 -14.97 9.20
N LYS A 120 44.06 -15.57 9.29
CA LYS A 120 42.79 -14.95 9.69
C LYS A 120 42.23 -13.93 8.69
N ARG A 121 42.77 -13.80 7.48
CA ARG A 121 42.17 -12.95 6.44
C ARG A 121 40.95 -13.65 5.83
N LEU A 122 40.06 -12.85 5.28
CA LEU A 122 38.82 -13.32 4.68
C LEU A 122 38.94 -13.34 3.17
N ARG A 123 38.63 -14.48 2.56
CA ARG A 123 38.50 -14.65 1.11
C ARG A 123 37.03 -14.56 0.74
N LEU A 124 36.69 -13.60 -0.13
CA LEU A 124 35.36 -13.39 -0.66
C LEU A 124 35.31 -13.91 -2.10
N GLN A 125 34.34 -14.77 -2.39
CA GLN A 125 34.03 -15.20 -3.75
C GLN A 125 32.86 -14.38 -4.28
N VAL A 126 33.07 -13.72 -5.41
CA VAL A 126 32.10 -12.78 -5.98
C VAL A 126 31.75 -13.21 -7.40
N ASN A 127 30.45 -13.37 -7.65
CA ASN A 127 29.88 -13.71 -8.96
C ASN A 127 29.23 -12.46 -9.58
N ASN A 128 28.91 -12.54 -10.87
CA ASN A 128 28.22 -11.51 -11.64
C ASN A 128 28.98 -10.17 -11.62
N ALA A 129 30.32 -10.26 -11.67
CA ALA A 129 31.16 -9.10 -11.83
C ALA A 129 30.94 -8.47 -13.21
N LEU A 130 31.13 -7.15 -13.33
CA LEU A 130 31.06 -6.44 -14.62
C LEU A 130 31.91 -7.07 -15.73
N LEU A 131 32.95 -7.79 -15.35
CA LEU A 131 33.90 -8.46 -16.23
C LEU A 131 33.43 -9.85 -16.70
N GLY A 132 32.28 -10.35 -16.23
CA GLY A 132 31.73 -11.67 -16.60
C GLY A 132 32.41 -12.87 -15.94
N GLU A 133 33.51 -12.66 -15.22
CA GLU A 133 34.26 -13.70 -14.51
C GLU A 133 34.00 -13.66 -13.00
N ASN A 134 34.09 -14.82 -12.34
CA ASN A 134 34.10 -14.90 -10.89
C ASN A 134 35.42 -14.33 -10.37
N ILE A 135 35.36 -13.39 -9.43
CA ILE A 135 36.55 -12.79 -8.81
C ILE A 135 36.68 -13.22 -7.36
N GLU A 136 37.93 -13.35 -6.91
CA GLU A 136 38.24 -13.59 -5.50
C GLU A 136 38.98 -12.38 -4.92
N VAL A 137 38.50 -11.89 -3.78
CA VAL A 137 39.12 -10.75 -3.09
C VAL A 137 39.47 -11.15 -1.66
N LYS A 138 40.65 -10.72 -1.22
CA LYS A 138 41.12 -10.92 0.15
C LYS A 138 41.03 -9.63 0.94
N ALA A 139 40.39 -9.69 2.11
CA ALA A 139 40.25 -8.56 3.01
C ALA A 139 40.61 -8.95 4.45
N ASP A 140 41.11 -8.00 5.22
CA ASP A 140 41.40 -8.17 6.65
C ASP A 140 40.12 -8.11 7.49
N LEU A 141 39.14 -7.33 7.02
CA LEU A 141 37.84 -7.12 7.66
C LEU A 141 36.73 -7.11 6.59
N VAL A 142 35.61 -7.74 6.89
CA VAL A 142 34.39 -7.65 6.07
C VAL A 142 33.29 -6.96 6.86
N ALA A 143 32.72 -5.90 6.30
CA ALA A 143 31.58 -5.18 6.85
C ALA A 143 30.30 -5.50 6.05
N LEU A 144 29.34 -6.14 6.69
CA LEU A 144 28.05 -6.48 6.11
C LEU A 144 27.09 -5.28 6.24
N ALA A 145 26.66 -4.74 5.11
CA ALA A 145 25.65 -3.69 5.06
C ALA A 145 24.24 -4.31 5.23
N THR A 146 23.94 -4.66 6.48
CA THR A 146 22.69 -5.30 6.89
C THR A 146 21.48 -4.39 6.69
N GLY A 147 20.32 -5.02 6.45
CA GLY A 147 19.05 -4.33 6.25
C GLY A 147 18.38 -3.81 7.52
N MET A 148 17.24 -3.13 7.33
CA MET A 148 16.34 -2.69 8.39
C MET A 148 15.08 -3.56 8.39
N ALA A 149 14.70 -4.06 9.56
CA ALA A 149 13.46 -4.78 9.80
C ALA A 149 12.63 -4.02 10.85
N PRO A 150 11.28 -4.08 10.78
CA PRO A 150 10.43 -3.40 11.75
C PRO A 150 10.59 -4.03 13.14
N SER A 151 10.87 -3.20 14.15
CA SER A 151 11.00 -3.66 15.54
C SER A 151 9.67 -4.08 16.17
N THR A 152 8.55 -3.77 15.52
CA THR A 152 7.19 -4.05 15.98
C THR A 152 6.63 -5.36 15.44
N LEU A 153 7.39 -6.14 14.66
CA LEU A 153 6.89 -7.36 14.04
C LEU A 153 6.45 -8.41 15.08
N ASP A 154 7.27 -8.58 16.12
CA ASP A 154 7.08 -9.60 17.15
C ASP A 154 6.62 -9.01 18.50
N SER A 155 6.29 -7.71 18.54
CA SER A 155 5.89 -7.03 19.78
C SER A 155 4.57 -6.28 19.61
N GLN A 156 3.62 -6.58 20.50
CA GLN A 156 2.39 -5.79 20.62
C GLN A 156 2.64 -4.69 21.63
N ILE A 157 2.66 -3.44 21.17
CA ILE A 157 3.03 -2.27 22.01
C ILE A 157 1.82 -1.40 22.36
N LEU A 158 0.75 -1.44 21.55
CA LEU A 158 -0.38 -0.53 21.72
C LEU A 158 -1.53 -1.10 22.57
N HIS A 159 -1.67 -2.43 22.65
CA HIS A 159 -2.73 -3.12 23.40
C HIS A 159 -4.15 -2.56 23.21
N LEU A 160 -4.51 -2.19 21.97
CA LEU A 160 -5.79 -1.55 21.66
C LEU A 160 -6.98 -2.52 21.80
N ALA A 161 -8.11 -2.00 22.31
CA ALA A 161 -9.38 -2.72 22.31
C ALA A 161 -10.12 -2.58 20.96
N TYR A 162 -9.59 -3.24 19.93
CA TYR A 162 -10.15 -3.28 18.57
C TYR A 162 -10.46 -4.73 18.18
N ARG A 163 -11.61 -4.93 17.52
CA ARG A 163 -11.95 -6.22 16.90
C ARG A 163 -10.87 -6.70 15.92
N LEU A 164 -10.22 -5.77 15.21
CA LEU A 164 -9.18 -6.04 14.21
C LEU A 164 -7.77 -6.23 14.81
N GLY A 165 -7.67 -6.56 16.10
CA GLY A 165 -6.39 -6.74 16.79
C GLY A 165 -5.89 -5.49 17.50
N GLY A 166 -5.08 -5.70 18.52
CA GLY A 166 -4.68 -4.66 19.47
C GLY A 166 -3.42 -3.87 19.10
N ASP A 167 -3.04 -3.85 17.81
CA ASP A 167 -1.96 -3.00 17.31
C ASP A 167 -2.32 -2.38 15.94
N LEU A 168 -1.37 -1.69 15.33
CA LEU A 168 -1.44 -1.19 13.97
C LEU A 168 -1.43 -2.38 12.99
N PRO A 169 -2.39 -2.45 12.05
CA PRO A 169 -2.29 -3.41 10.96
C PRO A 169 -1.02 -3.15 10.14
N VAL A 170 -0.34 -4.22 9.74
CA VAL A 170 0.91 -4.16 8.97
C VAL A 170 0.69 -4.45 7.48
N ASP A 171 1.65 -4.06 6.66
CA ASP A 171 1.73 -4.43 5.24
C ASP A 171 2.38 -5.81 5.06
N LYS A 172 2.58 -6.23 3.80
CA LYS A 172 3.21 -7.52 3.47
C LYS A 172 4.67 -7.65 3.93
N TYR A 173 5.29 -6.55 4.34
CA TYR A 173 6.67 -6.48 4.82
C TYR A 173 6.75 -6.29 6.34
N GLY A 174 5.61 -6.23 7.04
CA GLY A 174 5.56 -6.10 8.49
C GLY A 174 5.65 -4.67 9.01
N PHE A 175 5.67 -3.65 8.14
CA PHE A 175 5.63 -2.25 8.57
C PHE A 175 4.19 -1.80 8.79
N PRO A 176 3.92 -0.85 9.71
CA PRO A 176 2.61 -0.25 9.87
C PRO A 176 2.05 0.21 8.52
N ASN A 177 0.90 -0.35 8.16
CA ASN A 177 0.28 -0.10 6.87
C ASN A 177 -0.32 1.31 6.88
N SER A 178 0.49 2.27 6.44
CA SER A 178 0.02 3.58 6.03
C SER A 178 -0.59 3.46 4.65
N HIS A 179 -1.76 4.07 4.44
CA HIS A 179 -2.39 4.10 3.12
C HIS A 179 -1.49 4.90 2.15
N PHE A 180 -0.68 4.17 1.40
CA PHE A 180 0.58 4.64 0.80
C PHE A 180 0.43 5.84 -0.12
N ILE A 181 -0.72 5.98 -0.80
CA ILE A 181 -0.88 6.96 -1.87
C ILE A 181 -1.51 8.26 -1.37
N CYS A 182 -2.69 8.21 -0.75
CA CYS A 182 -3.40 9.44 -0.38
C CYS A 182 -3.16 9.89 1.08
N PHE A 183 -2.71 8.97 1.95
CA PHE A 183 -2.54 9.24 3.37
C PHE A 183 -1.24 8.62 3.91
N PRO A 184 -0.07 9.02 3.36
CA PRO A 184 1.21 8.36 3.62
C PRO A 184 1.67 8.43 5.08
N TYR A 185 1.14 9.38 5.85
CA TYR A 185 1.46 9.58 7.27
C TYR A 185 0.42 8.97 8.20
N GLU A 186 -0.72 8.51 7.70
CA GLU A 186 -1.81 8.00 8.52
C GLU A 186 -1.75 6.48 8.64
N THR A 187 -2.11 5.94 9.80
CA THR A 187 -2.31 4.50 9.96
C THR A 187 -3.77 4.13 9.74
N ARG A 188 -4.13 2.84 9.81
CA ARG A 188 -5.54 2.40 9.83
C ARG A 188 -6.25 2.64 11.17
N ARG A 189 -5.55 3.15 12.20
CA ARG A 189 -6.11 3.52 13.50
C ARG A 189 -6.14 5.05 13.60
N THR A 190 -7.34 5.62 13.55
CA THR A 190 -7.51 7.08 13.64
C THR A 190 -6.87 7.63 14.91
N GLY A 191 -6.10 8.72 14.77
CA GLY A 191 -5.38 9.36 15.88
C GLY A 191 -4.05 8.70 16.27
N ILE A 192 -3.67 7.58 15.63
CA ILE A 192 -2.37 6.92 15.85
C ILE A 192 -1.54 7.04 14.58
N TYR A 193 -0.32 7.56 14.72
CA TYR A 193 0.59 7.88 13.62
C TYR A 193 1.94 7.19 13.84
N ALA A 194 2.52 6.67 12.76
CA ALA A 194 3.85 6.06 12.75
C ALA A 194 4.86 7.07 12.19
N ALA A 195 6.05 7.14 12.79
CA ALA A 195 7.09 8.08 12.39
C ALA A 195 8.49 7.45 12.45
N GLY A 196 9.30 7.71 11.43
CA GLY A 196 10.68 7.21 11.35
C GLY A 196 10.76 5.76 10.87
N CYS A 197 11.87 5.09 11.17
CA CYS A 197 12.16 3.75 10.66
C CYS A 197 11.15 2.66 11.05
N VAL A 198 10.26 2.92 12.01
CA VAL A 198 9.14 2.02 12.30
C VAL A 198 8.16 1.93 11.13
N ARG A 199 8.04 2.97 10.29
CA ARG A 199 7.11 3.02 9.15
C ARG A 199 7.70 2.43 7.87
N GLN A 200 8.98 2.62 7.62
CA GLN A 200 9.72 2.07 6.49
C GLN A 200 11.23 2.36 6.66
N PRO A 201 12.13 1.66 5.96
CA PRO A 201 13.56 1.97 5.98
C PRO A 201 13.86 3.38 5.45
N MET A 202 14.51 4.20 6.26
CA MET A 202 14.80 5.60 5.93
C MET A 202 16.07 6.11 6.62
N ASP A 203 16.67 7.17 6.07
CA ASP A 203 17.79 7.87 6.72
C ASP A 203 17.29 8.83 7.81
N THR A 204 18.23 9.48 8.50
CA THR A 204 17.94 10.41 9.60
C THR A 204 17.20 11.67 9.13
N ALA A 205 17.53 12.20 7.96
CA ALA A 205 16.89 13.41 7.42
C ALA A 205 15.45 13.12 6.97
N ALA A 206 15.24 11.98 6.30
CA ALA A 206 13.93 11.47 5.95
C ALA A 206 13.11 11.16 7.21
N SER A 207 13.71 10.57 8.25
CA SER A 207 13.05 10.33 9.55
C SER A 207 12.58 11.63 10.21
N ALA A 208 13.40 12.68 10.19
CA ALA A 208 13.01 13.98 10.73
C ALA A 208 11.84 14.60 9.97
N ARG A 209 11.85 14.55 8.63
CA ARG A 209 10.73 15.00 7.80
C ARG A 209 9.48 14.15 8.03
N ASP A 210 9.64 12.85 8.18
CA ASP A 210 8.56 11.91 8.44
C ASP A 210 7.87 12.20 9.77
N ALA A 211 8.67 12.41 10.82
CA ALA A 211 8.19 12.80 12.13
C ALA A 211 7.46 14.14 12.12
N ALA A 212 7.94 15.13 11.35
CA ALA A 212 7.23 16.39 11.16
C ALA A 212 5.86 16.18 10.49
N GLY A 213 5.78 15.34 9.45
CA GLY A 213 4.52 14.98 8.80
C GLY A 213 3.53 14.29 9.76
N ALA A 214 4.01 13.34 10.56
CA ALA A 214 3.21 12.68 11.58
C ALA A 214 2.70 13.65 12.66
N ALA A 215 3.54 14.59 13.11
CA ALA A 215 3.15 15.62 14.07
C ALA A 215 2.06 16.55 13.52
N LEU A 216 2.20 17.00 12.26
CA LEU A 216 1.17 17.81 11.59
C LEU A 216 -0.16 17.06 11.47
N LYS A 217 -0.13 15.75 11.20
CA LYS A 217 -1.33 14.92 11.18
C LYS A 217 -1.96 14.76 12.55
N ALA A 218 -1.16 14.62 13.61
CA ALA A 218 -1.66 14.59 14.98
C ALA A 218 -2.35 15.92 15.37
N ILE A 219 -1.73 17.06 15.03
CA ILE A 219 -2.33 18.38 15.22
C ILE A 219 -3.65 18.50 14.45
N GLN A 220 -3.67 18.10 13.17
CA GLN A 220 -4.88 18.08 12.35
C GLN A 220 -5.99 17.26 13.03
N CYS A 221 -5.67 16.10 13.61
CA CYS A 221 -6.64 15.27 14.31
C CYS A 221 -7.25 15.95 15.53
N ILE A 222 -6.44 16.61 16.34
CA ILE A 222 -6.90 17.34 17.51
C ILE A 222 -7.81 18.50 17.09
N GLU A 223 -7.37 19.31 16.12
CA GLU A 223 -8.11 20.47 15.60
C GLU A 223 -9.45 20.08 14.99
N MET A 224 -9.48 19.03 14.17
CA MET A 224 -10.71 18.57 13.52
C MET A 224 -11.68 17.97 14.53
N THR A 225 -11.17 17.19 15.50
CA THR A 225 -11.98 16.61 16.57
C THR A 225 -12.65 17.71 17.41
N ALA A 226 -11.92 18.80 17.73
CA ALA A 226 -12.45 19.94 18.46
C ALA A 226 -13.63 20.64 17.75
N ARG A 227 -13.74 20.49 16.42
CA ARG A 227 -14.80 21.05 15.58
C ARG A 227 -15.88 20.03 15.20
N GLY A 228 -15.81 18.80 15.71
CA GLY A 228 -16.72 17.71 15.33
C GLY A 228 -16.54 17.20 13.90
N ALA A 229 -15.40 17.49 13.27
CA ALA A 229 -15.11 17.14 11.89
C ALA A 229 -14.19 15.91 11.79
N THR A 230 -14.22 15.20 10.66
CA THR A 230 -13.37 14.02 10.44
C THR A 230 -12.03 14.39 9.80
N VAL A 231 -11.00 13.57 10.02
CA VAL A 231 -9.66 13.74 9.44
C VAL A 231 -9.42 12.98 8.14
N HIS A 232 -10.26 12.00 7.83
CA HIS A 232 -10.06 11.06 6.72
C HIS A 232 -11.17 11.27 5.68
N PRO A 233 -11.00 10.81 4.42
CA PRO A 233 -11.51 11.49 3.23
C PRO A 233 -12.96 11.91 3.40
N ARG A 234 -13.23 13.16 3.00
CA ARG A 234 -14.41 13.97 3.35
C ARG A 234 -14.32 14.66 4.71
N ALA A 235 -13.28 15.47 4.92
CA ALA A 235 -13.08 16.28 6.14
C ALA A 235 -14.30 17.15 6.54
N ASN A 236 -15.10 17.59 5.55
CA ASN A 236 -16.32 18.39 5.75
C ASN A 236 -17.60 17.56 5.79
N ASP A 237 -17.52 16.24 5.58
CA ASP A 237 -18.66 15.39 5.86
C ASP A 237 -18.90 15.48 7.38
N LEU A 238 -20.15 15.61 7.79
CA LEU A 238 -20.57 15.54 9.21
C LEU A 238 -21.41 14.28 9.50
N SER A 239 -21.75 13.50 8.47
CA SER A 239 -22.48 12.25 8.61
C SER A 239 -21.61 11.09 9.11
N TYR A 240 -22.14 10.36 10.08
CA TYR A 240 -21.61 9.09 10.58
C TYR A 240 -22.71 8.03 10.46
N PRO A 241 -22.37 6.72 10.54
CA PRO A 241 -23.37 5.68 10.35
C PRO A 241 -24.33 5.64 11.54
N ASP A 242 -25.62 5.75 11.26
CA ASP A 242 -26.72 5.49 12.17
C ASP A 242 -27.27 4.07 11.95
N PHE A 243 -27.67 3.40 13.04
CA PHE A 243 -28.02 1.98 13.04
C PHE A 243 -29.43 1.75 13.56
N TYR A 244 -30.31 1.20 12.71
CA TYR A 244 -31.61 0.72 13.13
C TYR A 244 -31.53 -0.72 13.70
N LEU A 245 -30.93 -0.85 14.89
CA LEU A 245 -30.56 -2.13 15.50
C LEU A 245 -31.73 -3.11 15.72
N LYS A 246 -32.98 -2.63 15.75
CA LYS A 246 -34.18 -3.49 15.86
C LYS A 246 -34.32 -4.51 14.73
N ARG A 247 -33.72 -4.24 13.57
CA ARG A 247 -33.69 -5.15 12.41
C ARG A 247 -32.38 -5.92 12.28
N CYS A 248 -31.46 -5.78 13.23
CA CYS A 248 -30.19 -6.48 13.19
C CYS A 248 -30.40 -7.99 13.38
N THR A 249 -29.85 -8.77 12.46
CA THR A 249 -29.84 -10.25 12.51
C THR A 249 -28.55 -10.83 13.08
N GLN A 250 -27.66 -9.97 13.61
CA GLN A 250 -26.37 -10.38 14.20
C GLN A 250 -25.48 -11.19 13.23
N CYS A 251 -25.60 -10.95 11.93
CA CYS A 251 -24.84 -11.65 10.89
C CYS A 251 -23.36 -11.26 10.79
N LYS A 252 -22.90 -10.28 11.56
CA LYS A 252 -21.49 -9.82 11.67
C LYS A 252 -20.79 -9.29 10.40
N ARG A 253 -21.45 -9.30 9.24
CA ARG A 253 -20.86 -8.78 7.99
C ARG A 253 -20.29 -7.36 8.14
N CYS A 254 -21.07 -6.45 8.74
CA CYS A 254 -20.62 -5.07 8.92
C CYS A 254 -19.43 -4.90 9.88
N THR A 255 -19.29 -5.76 10.90
CA THR A 255 -18.19 -5.72 11.88
C THR A 255 -16.92 -6.38 11.32
N GLU A 256 -17.07 -7.43 10.52
CA GLU A 256 -15.96 -8.15 9.89
C GLU A 256 -15.37 -7.41 8.69
N GLU A 257 -16.22 -6.81 7.85
CA GLU A 257 -15.77 -6.14 6.62
C GLU A 257 -15.30 -4.71 6.86
N CYS A 258 -15.52 -4.13 8.06
CA CYS A 258 -15.02 -2.79 8.38
C CYS A 258 -13.49 -2.80 8.48
N PRO A 259 -12.74 -2.13 7.57
CA PRO A 259 -11.28 -2.21 7.55
C PRO A 259 -10.60 -1.38 8.66
N PHE A 260 -11.37 -0.57 9.38
CA PHE A 260 -10.91 0.34 10.41
C PHE A 260 -11.25 -0.11 11.83
N GLY A 261 -12.06 -1.18 11.99
CA GLY A 261 -12.49 -1.66 13.31
C GLY A 261 -13.39 -0.66 14.04
N THR A 262 -14.26 0.01 13.28
CA THR A 262 -15.23 0.98 13.79
C THR A 262 -16.31 0.33 14.64
N LEU A 263 -16.69 -0.91 14.32
CA LEU A 263 -17.76 -1.63 14.99
C LEU A 263 -17.16 -2.73 15.86
N ASN A 264 -17.40 -2.65 17.16
CA ASN A 264 -17.22 -3.78 18.08
C ASN A 264 -18.50 -4.64 18.08
N GLU A 265 -18.56 -5.65 18.94
CA GLU A 265 -19.70 -6.55 19.09
C GLU A 265 -20.03 -6.71 20.57
N ASP A 266 -21.34 -6.70 20.90
CA ASP A 266 -21.81 -7.17 22.20
C ASP A 266 -21.71 -8.71 22.30
N VAL A 267 -22.11 -9.27 23.45
CA VAL A 267 -22.09 -10.73 23.68
C VAL A 267 -22.96 -11.53 22.70
N LYS A 268 -23.94 -10.90 22.05
CA LYS A 268 -24.83 -11.52 21.06
C LYS A 268 -24.35 -11.32 19.62
N GLY A 269 -23.28 -10.55 19.39
CA GLY A 269 -22.83 -10.17 18.06
C GLY A 269 -23.55 -8.96 17.47
N THR A 270 -24.32 -8.21 18.28
CA THR A 270 -24.90 -6.92 17.87
C THR A 270 -23.78 -5.90 17.70
N PRO A 271 -23.73 -5.14 16.59
CA PRO A 271 -22.67 -4.17 16.37
C PRO A 271 -22.75 -3.03 17.38
N GLU A 272 -21.61 -2.73 18.02
CA GLU A 272 -21.41 -1.58 18.91
C GLU A 272 -20.56 -0.52 18.19
N PRO A 273 -21.18 0.55 17.64
CA PRO A 273 -20.47 1.53 16.85
C PRO A 273 -19.58 2.42 17.70
N ASN A 274 -18.36 2.68 17.22
CA ASN A 274 -17.46 3.69 17.75
C ASN A 274 -17.21 4.77 16.69
N PRO A 275 -17.99 5.88 16.70
CA PRO A 275 -17.95 6.88 15.63
C PRO A 275 -16.58 7.54 15.41
N THR A 276 -15.73 7.64 16.45
CA THR A 276 -14.41 8.28 16.35
C THR A 276 -13.42 7.47 15.49
N ARG A 277 -13.72 6.18 15.28
CA ARG A 277 -12.96 5.28 14.39
C ARG A 277 -13.48 5.27 12.96
N CYS A 278 -14.64 5.87 12.70
CA CYS A 278 -15.30 5.79 11.41
C CYS A 278 -14.61 6.66 10.36
N ARG A 279 -14.33 6.09 9.18
CA ARG A 279 -13.85 6.83 7.99
C ARG A 279 -14.91 7.02 6.91
N ARG A 280 -16.18 6.75 7.25
CA ARG A 280 -17.35 7.10 6.44
C ARG A 280 -17.33 6.52 5.02
N CYS A 281 -16.67 5.38 4.86
CA CYS A 281 -16.55 4.68 3.59
C CYS A 281 -17.86 4.07 3.09
N GLY A 282 -18.84 3.85 3.97
CA GLY A 282 -20.10 3.18 3.64
C GLY A 282 -20.00 1.67 3.47
N ILE A 283 -18.85 1.03 3.75
CA ILE A 283 -18.68 -0.43 3.58
C ILE A 283 -19.69 -1.22 4.42
N CYS A 284 -19.98 -0.79 5.65
CA CYS A 284 -20.98 -1.39 6.52
C CYS A 284 -22.42 -1.27 5.99
N LEU A 285 -22.72 -0.23 5.19
CA LEU A 285 -24.00 -0.05 4.51
C LEU A 285 -24.13 -1.03 3.34
N GLY A 286 -23.08 -1.19 2.54
CA GLY A 286 -23.04 -2.19 1.47
C GLY A 286 -23.07 -3.64 2.00
N ALA A 287 -22.47 -3.86 3.17
CA ALA A 287 -22.41 -5.16 3.85
C ALA A 287 -23.76 -5.67 4.37
N CYS A 288 -24.62 -4.75 4.81
CA CYS A 288 -25.80 -5.08 5.58
C CYS A 288 -26.97 -5.53 4.68
N PRO A 289 -27.37 -6.81 4.70
CA PRO A 289 -28.53 -7.27 3.91
C PRO A 289 -29.84 -6.66 4.42
N GLU A 290 -29.93 -6.41 5.73
CA GLU A 290 -31.09 -5.81 6.38
C GLU A 290 -31.19 -4.30 6.19
N ARG A 291 -30.16 -3.65 5.63
CA ARG A 291 -30.12 -2.20 5.38
C ARG A 291 -30.39 -1.38 6.65
N ILE A 292 -29.78 -1.80 7.76
CA ILE A 292 -29.94 -1.11 9.05
C ILE A 292 -29.00 0.09 9.19
N VAL A 293 -28.02 0.24 8.28
CA VAL A 293 -26.95 1.23 8.38
C VAL A 293 -27.19 2.34 7.37
N ASN A 294 -27.31 3.58 7.84
CA ASN A 294 -27.54 4.75 7.00
C ASN A 294 -26.63 5.91 7.40
N PHE A 295 -26.33 6.81 6.46
CA PHE A 295 -25.71 8.09 6.74
C PHE A 295 -26.69 9.20 6.35
N ALA A 296 -26.70 10.30 7.11
CA ALA A 296 -27.60 11.43 6.84
C ALA A 296 -27.49 11.99 5.40
N THR A 297 -26.31 11.89 4.78
CA THR A 297 -26.03 12.38 3.43
C THR A 297 -25.74 11.25 2.43
N PHE A 298 -25.92 9.99 2.82
CA PHE A 298 -25.70 8.83 1.95
C PHE A 298 -26.43 7.60 2.51
N SER A 299 -27.56 7.26 1.90
CA SER A 299 -28.36 6.10 2.27
C SER A 299 -28.66 5.21 1.07
N VAL A 300 -29.16 4.00 1.34
CA VAL A 300 -29.64 3.11 0.28
C VAL A 300 -30.73 3.79 -0.54
N GLU A 301 -31.67 4.45 0.13
CA GLU A 301 -32.81 5.13 -0.47
C GLU A 301 -32.40 6.30 -1.36
N MET A 302 -31.39 7.09 -0.95
CA MET A 302 -30.90 8.21 -1.75
C MET A 302 -30.36 7.75 -3.10
N ILE A 303 -29.49 6.73 -3.11
CA ILE A 303 -28.93 6.20 -4.36
C ILE A 303 -30.01 5.49 -5.19
N SER A 304 -30.91 4.74 -4.56
CA SER A 304 -32.07 4.16 -5.25
C SER A 304 -32.96 5.23 -5.89
N ALA A 305 -33.16 6.38 -5.25
CA ALA A 305 -33.91 7.50 -5.83
C ALA A 305 -33.17 8.12 -7.03
N MET A 306 -31.84 8.28 -6.94
CA MET A 306 -31.02 8.74 -8.07
C MET A 306 -31.13 7.77 -9.27
N ILE A 307 -31.02 6.47 -9.03
CA ILE A 307 -31.18 5.43 -10.07
C ILE A 307 -32.57 5.55 -10.73
N LYS A 308 -33.62 5.67 -9.94
CA LYS A 308 -35.01 5.77 -10.43
C LYS A 308 -35.30 7.07 -11.18
N ALA A 309 -34.53 8.13 -10.93
CA ALA A 309 -34.66 9.41 -11.59
C ALA A 309 -33.97 9.45 -12.98
N VAL A 310 -33.12 8.46 -13.29
CA VAL A 310 -32.51 8.35 -14.62
C VAL A 310 -33.54 7.84 -15.61
N GLU A 311 -33.70 8.58 -16.71
CA GLU A 311 -34.55 8.17 -17.82
C GLU A 311 -33.93 6.98 -18.59
N VAL A 312 -34.69 5.90 -18.64
CA VAL A 312 -34.39 4.69 -19.42
C VAL A 312 -35.26 4.75 -20.68
N PRO A 313 -34.66 4.84 -21.88
CA PRO A 313 -35.41 4.80 -23.14
C PRO A 313 -36.25 3.52 -23.23
N ASP A 314 -37.38 3.57 -23.92
CA ASP A 314 -38.13 2.35 -24.20
C ASP A 314 -37.41 1.46 -25.23
N GLU A 315 -37.94 0.26 -25.46
CA GLU A 315 -37.36 -0.68 -26.43
C GLU A 315 -37.44 -0.19 -27.88
N THR A 316 -38.41 0.68 -28.19
CA THR A 316 -38.63 1.20 -29.55
C THR A 316 -37.63 2.27 -29.96
N GLU A 317 -37.01 2.93 -28.98
CA GLU A 317 -35.94 3.89 -29.21
C GLU A 317 -34.59 3.25 -29.60
N GLU A 318 -34.46 1.92 -29.50
CA GLU A 318 -33.27 1.12 -29.85
C GLU A 318 -31.94 1.62 -29.23
N LYS A 319 -32.01 2.32 -28.09
CA LYS A 319 -30.84 2.86 -27.38
C LYS A 319 -30.58 2.11 -26.09
N PRO A 320 -29.38 1.55 -25.87
CA PRO A 320 -29.03 1.00 -24.56
C PRO A 320 -28.98 2.10 -23.50
N ARG A 321 -29.16 1.75 -22.22
CA ARG A 321 -28.92 2.61 -21.06
C ARG A 321 -28.09 1.83 -20.04
N VAL A 322 -26.90 2.31 -19.77
CA VAL A 322 -25.98 1.69 -18.81
C VAL A 322 -25.80 2.59 -17.60
N LEU A 323 -25.87 2.00 -16.40
CA LEU A 323 -25.55 2.67 -15.15
C LEU A 323 -24.08 2.42 -14.80
N ALA A 324 -23.31 3.46 -14.56
CA ALA A 324 -21.97 3.37 -13.99
C ALA A 324 -21.99 3.79 -12.51
N LEU A 325 -21.78 2.84 -11.60
CA LEU A 325 -21.56 3.11 -10.17
C LEU A 325 -20.06 3.29 -9.94
N VAL A 326 -19.64 4.53 -9.70
CA VAL A 326 -18.22 4.91 -9.74
C VAL A 326 -17.73 5.32 -8.36
N CYS A 327 -16.60 4.77 -7.91
CA CYS A 327 -15.96 5.18 -6.66
C CYS A 327 -15.55 6.65 -6.70
N GLU A 328 -16.03 7.44 -5.73
CA GLU A 328 -15.76 8.88 -5.65
C GLU A 328 -14.27 9.25 -5.46
N ASN A 329 -13.43 8.32 -4.99
CA ASN A 329 -12.07 8.67 -4.57
C ASN A 329 -11.02 8.60 -5.68
N ASP A 330 -11.07 7.59 -6.55
CA ASP A 330 -10.12 7.43 -7.67
C ASP A 330 -10.83 7.46 -9.01
N ALA A 331 -11.84 6.61 -9.16
CA ALA A 331 -12.49 6.41 -10.45
C ALA A 331 -13.23 7.66 -10.92
N TYR A 332 -13.98 8.34 -10.05
CA TYR A 332 -14.71 9.56 -10.44
C TYR A 332 -13.76 10.71 -10.81
N PRO A 333 -12.70 11.02 -10.03
CA PRO A 333 -11.68 11.98 -10.45
C PRO A 333 -10.94 11.57 -11.75
N ALA A 334 -10.80 10.28 -12.04
CA ALA A 334 -10.29 9.83 -13.34
C ALA A 334 -11.24 10.19 -14.50
N PHE A 335 -12.57 10.15 -14.29
CA PHE A 335 -13.53 10.68 -15.27
C PHE A 335 -13.40 12.20 -15.44
N ASP A 336 -13.17 12.95 -14.36
CA ASP A 336 -12.90 14.39 -14.45
C ASP A 336 -11.64 14.66 -15.30
N LEU A 337 -10.56 13.91 -15.08
CA LEU A 337 -9.33 14.00 -15.89
C LEU A 337 -9.58 13.62 -17.36
N ALA A 338 -10.38 12.59 -17.64
CA ALA A 338 -10.75 12.24 -19.00
C ALA A 338 -11.52 13.38 -19.68
N GLY A 339 -12.45 14.02 -18.96
CA GLY A 339 -13.17 15.21 -19.43
C GLY A 339 -12.24 16.40 -19.69
N MET A 340 -11.30 16.69 -18.78
CA MET A 340 -10.28 17.74 -18.96
C MET A 340 -9.39 17.49 -20.19
N ASN A 341 -9.12 16.22 -20.50
CA ASN A 341 -8.37 15.79 -21.67
C ASN A 341 -9.26 15.56 -22.92
N ARG A 342 -10.54 15.92 -22.86
CA ARG A 342 -11.51 15.84 -23.97
C ARG A 342 -11.69 14.43 -24.52
N LEU A 343 -11.57 13.42 -23.67
CA LEU A 343 -11.84 12.04 -24.04
C LEU A 343 -13.36 11.79 -23.99
N GLY A 344 -13.94 11.42 -25.13
CA GLY A 344 -15.35 11.03 -25.22
C GLY A 344 -15.58 9.58 -24.83
N TYR A 345 -16.75 9.28 -24.28
CA TYR A 345 -17.27 7.94 -24.08
C TYR A 345 -18.75 7.90 -24.45
N ASP A 346 -19.35 6.71 -24.54
CA ASP A 346 -20.71 6.53 -25.03
C ASP A 346 -21.73 7.34 -24.17
N PRO A 347 -22.54 8.23 -24.78
CA PRO A 347 -23.46 9.11 -24.06
C PRO A 347 -24.63 8.37 -23.41
N ASN A 348 -24.78 7.06 -23.68
CA ASN A 348 -25.79 6.22 -23.06
C ASN A 348 -25.41 5.76 -21.65
N VAL A 349 -24.14 5.92 -21.25
CA VAL A 349 -23.68 5.65 -19.89
C VAL A 349 -24.08 6.81 -18.97
N ARG A 350 -24.65 6.48 -17.80
CA ARG A 350 -25.02 7.43 -16.76
C ARG A 350 -24.24 7.13 -15.50
N ILE A 351 -23.49 8.10 -15.00
CA ILE A 351 -22.62 7.94 -13.84
C ILE A 351 -23.37 8.35 -12.57
N ILE A 352 -23.37 7.49 -11.57
CA ILE A 352 -23.75 7.83 -10.19
C ILE A 352 -22.53 7.56 -9.31
N PRO A 353 -21.92 8.59 -8.70
CA PRO A 353 -20.82 8.38 -7.78
C PRO A 353 -21.31 7.72 -6.50
N VAL A 354 -20.53 6.76 -6.00
CA VAL A 354 -20.73 6.11 -4.70
C VAL A 354 -19.52 6.37 -3.81
N ARG A 355 -19.75 6.44 -2.49
CA ARG A 355 -18.68 6.77 -1.54
C ARG A 355 -17.46 5.86 -1.65
N CYS A 356 -17.73 4.60 -1.90
CA CYS A 356 -16.77 3.53 -2.11
C CYS A 356 -17.46 2.42 -2.88
N LEU A 357 -16.72 1.66 -3.69
CA LEU A 357 -17.29 0.48 -4.33
C LEU A 357 -17.79 -0.54 -3.29
N GLY A 358 -17.10 -0.68 -2.15
CA GLY A 358 -17.53 -1.54 -1.05
C GLY A 358 -18.82 -1.09 -0.35
N SER A 359 -19.33 0.12 -0.63
CA SER A 359 -20.64 0.57 -0.16
C SER A 359 -21.80 0.15 -1.04
N ILE A 360 -21.54 -0.44 -2.22
CA ILE A 360 -22.59 -0.92 -3.12
C ILE A 360 -23.42 -1.98 -2.40
N ASN A 361 -24.70 -1.69 -2.27
CA ASN A 361 -25.70 -2.62 -1.76
C ASN A 361 -26.38 -3.32 -2.96
N VAL A 362 -26.65 -4.62 -2.83
CA VAL A 362 -27.28 -5.42 -3.90
C VAL A 362 -28.65 -4.86 -4.33
N VAL A 363 -29.34 -4.13 -3.46
CA VAL A 363 -30.61 -3.46 -3.79
C VAL A 363 -30.45 -2.46 -4.93
N TRP A 364 -29.31 -1.76 -5.03
CA TRP A 364 -29.08 -0.81 -6.14
C TRP A 364 -28.98 -1.51 -7.49
N ILE A 365 -28.38 -2.71 -7.50
CA ILE A 365 -28.29 -3.54 -8.70
C ILE A 365 -29.70 -3.99 -9.14
N LYS A 366 -30.50 -4.48 -8.19
CA LYS A 366 -31.89 -4.89 -8.44
C LYS A 366 -32.74 -3.71 -8.90
N ASP A 367 -32.69 -2.58 -8.20
CA ASP A 367 -33.47 -1.38 -8.54
C ASP A 367 -33.16 -0.87 -9.95
N ALA A 368 -31.88 -0.88 -10.35
CA ALA A 368 -31.48 -0.47 -11.69
C ALA A 368 -31.99 -1.45 -12.76
N LEU A 369 -31.76 -2.75 -12.59
CA LEU A 369 -32.20 -3.74 -13.59
C LEU A 369 -33.71 -3.83 -13.69
N SER A 370 -34.44 -3.74 -12.57
CA SER A 370 -35.91 -3.67 -12.58
C SER A 370 -36.47 -2.39 -13.19
N ARG A 371 -35.63 -1.37 -13.47
CA ARG A 371 -36.02 -0.17 -14.22
C ARG A 371 -35.69 -0.24 -15.71
N GLY A 372 -35.16 -1.36 -16.17
CA GLY A 372 -34.82 -1.57 -17.58
C GLY A 372 -33.42 -1.09 -17.98
N PHE A 373 -32.53 -0.80 -17.02
CA PHE A 373 -31.12 -0.56 -17.36
C PHE A 373 -30.52 -1.81 -18.02
N ASP A 374 -29.88 -1.64 -19.17
CA ASP A 374 -29.37 -2.75 -19.97
C ASP A 374 -28.09 -3.37 -19.40
N GLY A 375 -27.33 -2.57 -18.65
CA GLY A 375 -26.12 -3.00 -17.96
C GLY A 375 -25.71 -2.07 -16.82
N ILE A 376 -24.88 -2.61 -15.92
CA ILE A 376 -24.31 -1.91 -14.77
C ILE A 376 -22.80 -2.10 -14.75
N LEU A 377 -22.07 -1.00 -14.75
CA LEU A 377 -20.62 -0.96 -14.67
C LEU A 377 -20.20 -0.43 -13.29
N MET A 378 -19.47 -1.22 -12.53
CA MET A 378 -18.99 -0.87 -11.19
C MET A 378 -17.49 -0.58 -11.26
N ILE A 379 -17.09 0.70 -11.15
CA ILE A 379 -15.70 1.10 -11.34
C ILE A 379 -15.10 1.54 -10.00
N GLY A 380 -14.10 0.79 -9.53
CA GLY A 380 -13.43 1.03 -8.26
C GLY A 380 -11.93 1.24 -8.38
N CYS A 381 -11.31 1.60 -7.26
CA CYS A 381 -9.86 1.70 -7.12
C CYS A 381 -9.19 0.33 -7.31
N LYS A 382 -7.91 0.31 -7.69
CA LYS A 382 -7.09 -0.92 -7.71
C LYS A 382 -7.01 -1.58 -6.33
N TYR A 383 -7.11 -2.91 -6.28
CA TYR A 383 -6.94 -3.73 -5.09
C TYR A 383 -5.88 -4.84 -5.31
N GLY A 384 -5.50 -5.55 -4.24
CA GLY A 384 -4.44 -6.57 -4.27
C GLY A 384 -3.15 -6.10 -3.60
N ASP A 385 -2.02 -6.65 -4.02
CA ASP A 385 -0.72 -6.40 -3.36
C ASP A 385 -0.22 -4.96 -3.50
N ASP A 386 -0.60 -4.29 -4.59
CA ASP A 386 -0.27 -2.89 -4.89
C ASP A 386 -1.57 -2.05 -4.92
N TYR A 387 -2.44 -2.27 -3.93
CA TYR A 387 -3.73 -1.59 -3.87
C TYR A 387 -3.60 -0.06 -3.81
N GLN A 388 -4.49 0.62 -4.51
CA GLN A 388 -4.70 2.07 -4.42
C GLN A 388 -6.00 2.41 -3.68
N CYS A 389 -6.76 1.39 -3.26
CA CYS A 389 -8.03 1.58 -2.59
C CYS A 389 -7.92 2.49 -1.35
N HIS A 390 -8.59 3.64 -1.43
CA HIS A 390 -8.70 4.65 -0.38
C HIS A 390 -9.21 4.12 0.96
N PHE A 391 -10.02 3.06 0.94
CA PHE A 391 -10.56 2.42 2.13
C PHE A 391 -9.99 1.01 2.35
N ILE A 392 -8.77 0.75 1.87
CA ILE A 392 -8.00 -0.50 2.01
C ILE A 392 -8.60 -1.66 1.22
N LYS A 393 -9.84 -2.04 1.52
CA LYS A 393 -10.48 -3.26 0.99
C LYS A 393 -11.79 -3.00 0.23
N GLY A 394 -12.15 -1.76 -0.04
CA GLY A 394 -13.45 -1.41 -0.62
C GLY A 394 -13.75 -2.15 -1.93
N SER A 395 -12.87 -2.03 -2.93
CA SER A 395 -13.03 -2.70 -4.22
C SER A 395 -12.87 -4.22 -4.11
N GLU A 396 -11.94 -4.69 -3.27
CA GLU A 396 -11.71 -6.12 -3.00
C GLU A 396 -12.97 -6.79 -2.43
N LEU A 397 -13.60 -6.17 -1.41
CA LEU A 397 -14.84 -6.64 -0.81
C LEU A 397 -15.97 -6.68 -1.84
N MET A 398 -16.06 -5.68 -2.72
CA MET A 398 -17.06 -5.70 -3.78
C MET A 398 -16.81 -6.84 -4.77
N ASN A 399 -15.55 -7.11 -5.12
CA ASN A 399 -15.21 -8.26 -5.95
C ASN A 399 -15.65 -9.58 -5.29
N THR A 400 -15.39 -9.76 -3.99
CA THR A 400 -15.86 -10.96 -3.25
C THR A 400 -17.39 -11.03 -3.19
N ARG A 401 -18.08 -9.90 -3.05
CA ARG A 401 -19.56 -9.87 -3.02
C ARG A 401 -20.19 -10.00 -4.42
N SER A 402 -19.42 -10.03 -5.50
CA SER A 402 -19.94 -10.15 -6.86
C SER A 402 -20.68 -11.48 -7.10
N ASP A 403 -20.34 -12.53 -6.36
CA ASP A 403 -21.09 -13.80 -6.40
C ASP A 403 -22.54 -13.63 -5.94
N ASN A 404 -22.79 -12.82 -4.90
CA ASN A 404 -24.15 -12.49 -4.47
C ASN A 404 -24.92 -11.69 -5.54
N ILE A 405 -24.21 -10.90 -6.36
CA ILE A 405 -24.82 -10.19 -7.49
C ILE A 405 -25.21 -11.18 -8.58
N ARG A 406 -24.36 -12.16 -8.90
CA ARG A 406 -24.68 -13.21 -9.86
C ARG A 406 -25.92 -14.00 -9.42
N GLU A 407 -26.02 -14.36 -8.15
CA GLU A 407 -27.23 -14.99 -7.60
C GLU A 407 -28.48 -14.11 -7.76
N ALA A 408 -28.35 -12.80 -7.53
CA ALA A 408 -29.44 -11.86 -7.74
C ALA A 408 -29.88 -11.79 -9.21
N LEU A 409 -28.94 -11.78 -10.17
CA LEU A 409 -29.23 -11.81 -11.61
C LEU A 409 -29.95 -13.10 -12.01
N THR A 410 -29.48 -14.25 -11.54
CA THR A 410 -30.13 -15.54 -11.78
C THR A 410 -31.57 -15.55 -11.26
N SER A 411 -31.82 -14.97 -10.08
CA SER A 411 -33.18 -14.86 -9.51
C SER A 411 -34.13 -13.97 -10.34
N MET A 412 -33.57 -13.05 -11.14
CA MET A 412 -34.30 -12.17 -12.05
C MET A 412 -34.35 -12.70 -13.48
N VAL A 413 -33.76 -13.87 -13.75
CA VAL A 413 -33.62 -14.46 -15.09
C VAL A 413 -32.87 -13.52 -16.04
N LEU A 414 -31.77 -12.93 -15.55
CA LEU A 414 -30.91 -12.02 -16.32
C LEU A 414 -29.50 -12.59 -16.48
N GLU A 415 -28.86 -12.23 -17.59
CA GLU A 415 -27.48 -12.60 -17.90
C GLU A 415 -26.48 -11.94 -16.94
N SER A 416 -25.48 -12.72 -16.50
CA SER A 416 -24.48 -12.27 -15.55
C SER A 416 -23.59 -11.13 -16.10
N GLU A 417 -23.43 -11.13 -17.42
CA GLU A 417 -22.64 -10.22 -18.24
C GLU A 417 -23.18 -8.79 -18.21
N ARG A 418 -24.43 -8.60 -17.79
CA ARG A 418 -25.03 -7.28 -17.58
C ARG A 418 -24.39 -6.51 -16.44
N VAL A 419 -23.63 -7.16 -15.54
CA VAL A 419 -22.94 -6.48 -14.44
C VAL A 419 -21.45 -6.76 -14.50
N ARG A 420 -20.65 -5.70 -14.68
CA ARG A 420 -19.19 -5.79 -14.78
C ARG A 420 -18.52 -4.95 -13.70
N LEU A 421 -17.53 -5.52 -13.03
CA LEU A 421 -16.67 -4.81 -12.09
C LEU A 421 -15.34 -4.50 -12.77
N GLU A 422 -14.88 -3.26 -12.62
CA GLU A 422 -13.63 -2.78 -13.21
C GLU A 422 -12.76 -2.04 -12.19
N GLN A 423 -11.45 -2.11 -12.42
CA GLN A 423 -10.43 -1.42 -11.63
C GLN A 423 -9.81 -0.29 -12.45
N LEU A 424 -9.78 0.91 -11.85
CA LEU A 424 -9.21 2.09 -12.46
C LEU A 424 -8.40 2.88 -11.42
N ALA A 425 -7.13 3.13 -11.74
CA ALA A 425 -6.31 4.11 -11.02
C ALA A 425 -6.56 5.53 -11.54
N LEU A 426 -6.25 6.53 -10.71
CA LEU A 426 -6.45 7.94 -11.08
C LEU A 426 -5.72 8.33 -12.38
N ASP A 427 -4.50 7.84 -12.57
CA ASP A 427 -3.64 8.09 -13.74
C ASP A 427 -4.02 7.28 -14.99
N GLU A 428 -5.00 6.39 -14.87
CA GLU A 428 -5.48 5.54 -15.97
C GLU A 428 -6.70 6.12 -16.70
N TYR A 429 -6.99 7.42 -16.54
CA TYR A 429 -8.13 8.10 -17.17
C TYR A 429 -8.22 7.87 -18.70
N HIS A 430 -7.08 7.68 -19.38
CA HIS A 430 -7.00 7.40 -20.81
C HIS A 430 -7.64 6.07 -21.22
N ARG A 431 -7.83 5.12 -20.29
CA ARG A 431 -8.46 3.81 -20.52
C ARG A 431 -9.99 3.88 -20.53
N ILE A 432 -10.59 4.94 -19.98
CA ILE A 432 -12.05 5.05 -19.80
C ILE A 432 -12.83 4.85 -21.11
N PRO A 433 -12.47 5.50 -22.24
CA PRO A 433 -13.20 5.31 -23.50
C PRO A 433 -13.21 3.85 -23.97
N GLY A 434 -12.07 3.18 -23.91
CA GLY A 434 -11.94 1.78 -24.31
C GLY A 434 -12.73 0.84 -23.42
N LEU A 435 -12.62 1.02 -22.10
CA LEU A 435 -13.37 0.24 -21.10
C LEU A 435 -14.89 0.37 -21.30
N ILE A 436 -15.38 1.59 -21.53
CA ILE A 436 -16.80 1.81 -21.80
C ILE A 436 -17.19 1.18 -23.14
N ALA A 437 -16.40 1.36 -24.20
CA ALA A 437 -16.68 0.78 -25.51
C ALA A 437 -16.81 -0.75 -25.44
N GLU A 438 -15.85 -1.43 -24.82
CA GLU A 438 -15.87 -2.89 -24.61
C GLU A 438 -17.13 -3.35 -23.85
N PHE A 439 -17.52 -2.62 -22.81
CA PHE A 439 -18.72 -2.98 -22.06
C PHE A 439 -19.99 -2.73 -22.88
N MET A 440 -20.07 -1.64 -23.62
CA MET A 440 -21.20 -1.36 -24.52
C MET A 440 -21.34 -2.41 -25.62
N GLU A 441 -20.24 -2.95 -26.15
CA GLU A 441 -20.27 -4.08 -27.09
C GLU A 441 -20.85 -5.33 -26.44
N THR A 442 -20.48 -5.61 -25.20
CA THR A 442 -21.03 -6.73 -24.41
C THR A 442 -22.55 -6.55 -24.23
N ILE A 443 -23.00 -5.35 -23.86
CA ILE A 443 -24.44 -5.07 -23.69
C ILE A 443 -25.21 -5.20 -25.01
N ARG A 444 -24.63 -4.78 -26.15
CA ARG A 444 -25.26 -4.97 -27.46
C ARG A 444 -25.37 -6.46 -27.84
N ALA A 445 -24.38 -7.27 -27.47
CA ALA A 445 -24.40 -8.71 -27.71
C ALA A 445 -25.42 -9.45 -26.84
N VAL A 446 -25.57 -9.04 -25.58
CA VAL A 446 -26.58 -9.58 -24.64
C VAL A 446 -28.00 -9.16 -25.03
N GLY A 447 -28.16 -7.95 -25.58
CA GLY A 447 -29.45 -7.39 -25.95
C GLY A 447 -30.11 -6.59 -24.83
N PHE A 448 -31.26 -5.99 -25.15
CA PHE A 448 -31.96 -5.12 -24.20
C PHE A 448 -32.46 -5.88 -22.97
N ASN A 449 -32.55 -5.16 -21.86
CA ASN A 449 -33.09 -5.71 -20.63
C ASN A 449 -34.59 -6.00 -20.81
N PRO A 450 -35.06 -7.23 -20.52
CA PRO A 450 -36.48 -7.59 -20.63
C PRO A 450 -37.43 -6.71 -19.82
N PHE A 451 -36.95 -6.03 -18.76
CA PHE A 451 -37.76 -5.12 -17.94
C PHE A 451 -37.87 -3.70 -18.52
N LYS A 452 -37.35 -3.45 -19.72
CA LYS A 452 -37.36 -2.13 -20.35
C LYS A 452 -38.77 -1.77 -20.83
N GLY A 453 -39.25 -0.60 -20.42
CA GLY A 453 -40.61 -0.13 -20.72
C GLY A 453 -41.72 -0.71 -19.82
N MET A 454 -41.39 -1.53 -18.82
CA MET A 454 -42.30 -1.93 -17.73
C MET A 454 -42.20 -0.98 -16.53
#